data_AF-A0A7K0VJ91-F1
#
_entry.id   AF-A0A7K0VJ91-F1
#
_cell.length_a   1.000
_cell.length_b   1.000
_cell.length_c   1.000
_cell.angle_alpha   90.00
_cell.angle_beta   90.00
_cell.angle_gamma   90.00
#
_symmetry.space_group_name_H-M   'P 1'
#
loop_
_entity.id
_entity.type
_entity.pdbx_description
1 polymer ?
#
loop_
_entity_poly.entity_id
_entity_poly.type
_entity_poly.pdbx_seq_one_letter_code
_entity_poly.pdbx_strand_id
1 'polypeptide(L)'
;MNMIKRRLKEIRAQRTMGASDEGSALIMSLVVVIVATLIVTPMLTYAVSVTRASRLVDNKAQRLEAVKGGLRTALADPVALFKACNQDKAGVNLNPVLASPSLRVPVATTCALMAVNYSEDETKRPYGTTSLQAGIALPGAYTPSSANVHAVYPGSGQSDIRAWRNVASLTRSIDTIWSPNLPVHALSPRSATAYNMAEGFDACKVYFPGTYVDPIVISGSTPVYFASGIYYFENSITITDNANVVVGGGGVEGCTTDQFAAFYAENAPATHNITGLGSTFVFGMAGRLVVKNSVPYTGAVTDSISLVFNQRYVSATDTNTLPSATVNIMSVNGELPNSDLSSSIRDLDQSGVLYVPYSLAPTGATTFGAATLNKYRPSTLVPAVPDNDAIVEVNLTQPTTTTVSVPGYVDVPQGRFLISIGAGLGTNAAINFDGGVLARTIDVPGDSPAKFKIGVSEVVTQLVLRLKSMTTTGTPVVTSDAVVQVNANGAYA
;
A
#
# COMPACT_ATOMS: atom_id res chain seq x y z
N MET A 1 -28.64 -74.30 98.21
CA MET A 1 -28.10 -75.10 97.08
C MET A 1 -28.46 -74.51 95.70
N ASN A 2 -28.24 -73.20 95.45
CA ASN A 2 -28.48 -72.56 94.14
C ASN A 2 -27.44 -71.50 93.74
N MET A 3 -26.41 -71.26 94.56
CA MET A 3 -25.39 -70.23 94.31
C MET A 3 -24.08 -70.79 93.71
N ILE A 4 -23.84 -72.11 93.84
CA ILE A 4 -22.61 -72.77 93.36
C ILE A 4 -22.71 -73.20 91.89
N LYS A 5 -23.93 -73.51 91.39
CA LYS A 5 -24.13 -73.89 89.97
C LYS A 5 -24.06 -72.70 89.00
N ARG A 6 -24.21 -71.45 89.48
CA ARG A 6 -24.16 -70.26 88.62
C ARG A 6 -22.72 -69.80 88.34
N ARG A 7 -21.81 -69.89 89.33
CA ARG A 7 -20.39 -69.54 89.13
C ARG A 7 -19.57 -70.54 88.31
N LEU A 8 -19.98 -71.81 88.23
CA LEU A 8 -19.31 -72.81 87.40
C LEU A 8 -19.65 -72.70 85.91
N LYS A 9 -20.75 -72.02 85.55
CA LYS A 9 -21.14 -71.81 84.14
C LYS A 9 -20.44 -70.60 83.51
N GLU A 10 -20.11 -69.58 84.30
CA GLU A 10 -19.36 -68.40 83.83
C GLU A 10 -17.86 -68.70 83.62
N ILE A 11 -17.25 -69.55 84.44
CA ILE A 11 -15.82 -69.91 84.30
C ILE A 11 -15.56 -70.82 83.07
N ARG A 12 -16.58 -71.54 82.58
CA ARG A 12 -16.44 -72.36 81.35
C ARG A 12 -16.70 -71.61 80.04
N ALA A 13 -17.28 -70.42 80.07
CA ALA A 13 -17.50 -69.61 78.87
C ALA A 13 -16.31 -68.70 78.52
N GLN A 14 -15.38 -68.45 79.46
CA GLN A 14 -14.19 -67.62 79.23
C GLN A 14 -12.93 -68.39 78.83
N ARG A 15 -12.98 -69.73 78.69
CA ARG A 15 -11.79 -70.55 78.38
C ARG A 15 -11.70 -71.06 76.93
N THR A 16 -12.59 -70.62 76.05
CA THR A 16 -12.61 -71.01 74.62
C THR A 16 -12.39 -69.84 73.65
N MET A 17 -11.84 -68.73 74.12
CA MET A 17 -11.36 -67.64 73.26
C MET A 17 -10.03 -67.14 73.80
N GLY A 18 -8.92 -67.56 73.19
CA GLY A 18 -7.60 -67.11 73.61
C GLY A 18 -6.46 -68.06 73.26
N ALA A 19 -6.52 -68.65 72.08
CA ALA A 19 -5.34 -69.20 71.41
C ALA A 19 -5.42 -68.77 69.94
N SER A 20 -5.59 -67.46 69.72
CA SER A 20 -5.36 -66.89 68.39
C SER A 20 -3.89 -66.49 68.33
N ASP A 21 -3.06 -67.32 67.71
CA ASP A 21 -2.10 -66.91 66.67
C ASP A 21 -1.60 -65.44 66.67
N GLU A 22 -1.10 -64.93 67.80
CA GLU A 22 -0.55 -63.56 67.87
C GLU A 22 0.80 -63.43 67.13
N GLY A 23 1.52 -64.54 66.92
CA GLY A 23 2.79 -64.55 66.19
C GLY A 23 2.64 -64.63 64.66
N SER A 24 1.64 -65.35 64.15
CA SER A 24 1.42 -65.52 62.69
C SER A 24 0.73 -64.31 62.07
N ALA A 25 -0.10 -63.60 62.83
CA ALA A 25 -0.73 -62.34 62.40
C ALA A 25 0.31 -61.25 62.08
N LEU A 26 1.40 -61.16 62.87
CA LEU A 26 2.45 -60.18 62.66
C LEU A 26 3.27 -60.49 61.40
N ILE A 27 3.58 -61.78 61.17
CA ILE A 27 4.27 -62.23 59.94
C ILE A 27 3.38 -62.06 58.71
N MET A 28 2.09 -62.40 58.79
CA MET A 28 1.15 -62.20 57.69
C MET A 28 0.95 -60.71 57.38
N SER A 29 0.90 -59.85 58.40
CA SER A 29 0.86 -58.39 58.18
C SER A 29 2.14 -57.90 57.49
N LEU A 30 3.31 -58.41 57.86
CA LEU A 30 4.59 -58.04 57.25
C LEU A 30 4.63 -58.47 55.78
N VAL A 31 4.20 -59.70 55.47
CA VAL A 31 4.14 -60.22 54.10
C VAL A 31 3.14 -59.42 53.26
N VAL A 32 1.96 -59.12 53.79
CA VAL A 32 0.96 -58.30 53.09
C VAL A 32 1.48 -56.88 52.86
N VAL A 33 2.18 -56.28 53.82
CA VAL A 33 2.80 -54.95 53.65
C VAL A 33 3.91 -54.99 52.59
N ILE A 34 4.76 -56.02 52.58
CA ILE A 34 5.84 -56.18 51.57
C ILE A 34 5.27 -56.40 50.17
N VAL A 35 4.24 -57.23 50.04
CA VAL A 35 3.56 -57.47 48.75
C VAL A 35 2.82 -56.21 48.30
N ALA A 36 2.16 -55.49 49.22
CA ALA A 36 1.50 -54.23 48.92
C ALA A 36 2.50 -53.15 48.49
N THR A 37 3.65 -53.00 49.14
CA THR A 37 4.68 -52.05 48.71
C THR A 37 5.30 -52.44 47.37
N LEU A 38 5.52 -53.73 47.10
CA LEU A 38 6.01 -54.22 45.80
C LEU A 38 5.05 -53.88 44.65
N ILE A 39 3.74 -53.80 44.89
CA ILE A 39 2.74 -53.47 43.87
C ILE A 39 2.49 -51.95 43.79
N VAL A 40 2.35 -51.28 44.93
CA VAL A 40 1.97 -49.86 45.01
C VAL A 40 3.10 -48.94 44.54
N THR A 41 4.35 -49.25 44.88
CA THR A 41 5.50 -48.41 44.51
C THR A 41 5.69 -48.27 42.99
N PRO A 42 5.67 -49.36 42.17
CA PRO A 42 5.76 -49.21 40.72
C PRO A 42 4.52 -48.53 40.11
N MET A 43 3.31 -48.75 40.65
CA MET A 43 2.10 -48.04 40.20
C MET A 43 2.19 -46.52 40.45
N LEU A 44 2.64 -46.10 41.63
CA LEU A 44 2.85 -44.68 41.93
C LEU A 44 3.95 -44.09 41.04
N THR A 45 5.03 -44.82 40.82
CA THR A 45 6.14 -44.39 39.95
C THR A 45 5.66 -44.21 38.50
N TYR A 46 4.81 -45.11 38.02
CA TYR A 46 4.17 -45.01 36.71
C TYR A 46 3.18 -43.84 36.63
N ALA A 47 2.33 -43.65 37.65
CA ALA A 47 1.41 -42.51 37.68
C ALA A 47 2.15 -41.16 37.67
N VAL A 48 3.27 -41.07 38.41
CA VAL A 48 4.14 -39.88 38.40
C VAL A 48 4.82 -39.70 37.04
N SER A 49 5.26 -40.77 36.38
CA SER A 49 5.88 -40.66 35.06
C SER A 49 4.88 -40.24 33.98
N VAL A 50 3.67 -40.81 33.97
CA VAL A 50 2.61 -40.45 33.02
C VAL A 50 2.14 -39.02 33.23
N THR A 51 1.91 -38.58 34.47
CA THR A 51 1.48 -37.19 34.73
C THR A 51 2.55 -36.18 34.34
N ARG A 52 3.83 -36.49 34.54
CA ARG A 52 4.95 -35.67 34.03
C ARG A 52 4.99 -35.66 32.50
N ALA A 53 4.81 -36.81 31.86
CA ALA A 53 4.78 -36.93 30.41
C ALA A 53 3.62 -36.15 29.78
N SER A 54 2.40 -36.27 30.32
CA SER A 54 1.22 -35.52 29.86
C SER A 54 1.43 -34.01 29.95
N ARG A 55 1.96 -33.51 31.08
CA ARG A 55 2.27 -32.07 31.23
C ARG A 55 3.29 -31.58 30.20
N LEU A 56 4.29 -32.39 29.85
CA LEU A 56 5.26 -32.04 28.83
C LEU A 56 4.63 -31.99 27.44
N VAL A 57 3.74 -32.92 27.12
CA VAL A 57 3.00 -32.93 25.85
C VAL A 57 2.07 -31.73 25.74
N ASP A 58 1.31 -31.44 26.79
CA ASP A 58 0.40 -30.28 26.84
C ASP A 58 1.17 -28.96 26.71
N ASN A 59 2.27 -28.80 27.45
CA ASN A 59 3.13 -27.62 27.35
C ASN A 59 3.73 -27.47 25.94
N LYS A 60 4.14 -28.57 25.30
CA LYS A 60 4.63 -28.55 23.92
C LYS A 60 3.53 -28.14 22.94
N ALA A 61 2.33 -28.71 23.06
CA ALA A 61 1.20 -28.40 22.21
C ALA A 61 0.77 -26.93 22.35
N GLN A 62 0.65 -26.43 23.58
CA GLN A 62 0.29 -25.04 23.84
C GLN A 62 1.33 -24.06 23.27
N ARG A 63 2.63 -24.37 23.42
CA ARG A 63 3.72 -23.55 22.85
C ARG A 63 3.74 -23.61 21.33
N LEU A 64 3.47 -24.76 20.73
CA LEU A 64 3.38 -24.92 19.28
C LEU A 64 2.25 -24.04 18.71
N GLU A 65 1.07 -24.08 19.32
CA GLU A 65 -0.07 -23.26 18.90
C GLU A 65 0.17 -21.77 19.14
N ALA A 66 0.86 -21.39 20.23
CA ALA A 66 1.23 -20.00 20.46
C ALA A 66 2.14 -19.46 19.36
N VAL A 67 3.17 -20.22 18.96
CA VAL A 67 4.10 -19.79 17.91
C VAL A 67 3.41 -19.71 16.54
N LYS A 68 2.52 -20.66 16.22
CA LYS A 68 1.67 -20.58 15.01
C LYS A 68 0.74 -19.36 15.05
N GLY A 69 0.18 -19.07 16.23
CA GLY A 69 -0.67 -17.89 16.45
C GLY A 69 0.08 -16.59 16.18
N GLY A 70 1.29 -16.43 16.73
CA GLY A 70 2.15 -15.28 16.46
C GLY A 70 2.45 -15.11 14.96
N LEU A 71 2.76 -16.21 14.27
CA LEU A 71 2.98 -16.17 12.83
C LEU A 71 1.72 -15.78 12.04
N ARG A 72 0.55 -16.32 12.40
CA ARG A 72 -0.74 -15.95 11.75
C ARG A 72 -1.08 -14.48 11.94
N THR A 73 -0.82 -13.92 13.13
CA THR A 73 -1.03 -12.49 13.38
C THR A 73 -0.10 -11.62 12.54
N ALA A 74 1.18 -12.00 12.42
CA ALA A 74 2.11 -11.31 11.53
C ALA A 74 1.69 -11.37 10.05
N LEU A 75 0.99 -12.43 9.65
CA LEU A 75 0.46 -12.60 8.29
C LEU A 75 -0.97 -12.07 8.10
N ALA A 76 -1.59 -11.52 9.15
CA ALA A 76 -2.97 -11.02 9.05
C ALA A 76 -3.03 -9.67 8.33
N ASP A 77 -1.98 -8.85 8.45
CA ASP A 77 -1.84 -7.56 7.79
C ASP A 77 -0.59 -7.53 6.91
N PRO A 78 -0.70 -7.94 5.64
CA PRO A 78 0.43 -7.97 4.71
C PRO A 78 1.00 -6.57 4.42
N VAL A 79 0.20 -5.51 4.49
CA VAL A 79 0.67 -4.14 4.22
C VAL A 79 1.52 -3.64 5.38
N ALA A 80 1.08 -3.84 6.63
CA ALA A 80 1.88 -3.53 7.81
C ALA A 80 3.15 -4.37 7.86
N LEU A 81 3.06 -5.66 7.51
CA LEU A 81 4.22 -6.55 7.39
C LEU A 81 5.23 -6.03 6.37
N PHE A 82 4.77 -5.69 5.17
CA PHE A 82 5.61 -5.12 4.12
C PHE A 82 6.31 -3.84 4.60
N LYS A 83 5.55 -2.91 5.21
CA LYS A 83 6.10 -1.64 5.73
C LYS A 83 7.14 -1.86 6.83
N ALA A 84 6.85 -2.71 7.81
CA ALA A 84 7.75 -3.00 8.92
C ALA A 84 9.06 -3.64 8.43
N CYS A 85 8.98 -4.58 7.50
CA CYS A 85 10.14 -5.31 7.00
C CYS A 85 10.90 -4.59 5.87
N ASN A 86 10.34 -3.53 5.28
CA ASN A 86 10.99 -2.70 4.26
C ASN A 86 11.78 -1.52 4.86
N GLN A 87 11.66 -1.26 6.17
CA GLN A 87 12.43 -0.18 6.84
C GLN A 87 13.95 -0.46 6.86
N ASP A 88 14.38 -1.68 6.53
CA ASP A 88 15.78 -2.13 6.54
C ASP A 88 16.62 -1.71 5.31
N LYS A 89 16.15 -0.79 4.46
CA LYS A 89 16.98 -0.19 3.39
C LYS A 89 18.25 0.52 3.89
N ALA A 90 18.43 0.70 5.19
CA ALA A 90 19.63 1.28 5.81
C ALA A 90 20.82 0.30 5.99
N GLY A 91 20.74 -0.94 5.49
CA GLY A 91 21.87 -1.88 5.51
C GLY A 91 22.19 -2.46 6.90
N VAL A 92 21.25 -2.40 7.83
CA VAL A 92 21.37 -3.01 9.16
C VAL A 92 20.30 -4.11 9.26
N ASN A 93 20.72 -5.35 9.51
CA ASN A 93 19.85 -6.51 9.77
C ASN A 93 19.07 -6.33 11.09
N LEU A 94 18.20 -5.33 11.18
CA LEU A 94 17.43 -5.03 12.38
C LEU A 94 16.12 -5.81 12.35
N ASN A 95 16.19 -7.15 12.29
CA ASN A 95 15.06 -8.08 12.41
C ASN A 95 13.88 -7.51 13.22
N PRO A 96 12.93 -6.78 12.60
CA PRO A 96 12.06 -5.92 13.38
C PRO A 96 11.05 -6.81 14.10
N VAL A 97 10.80 -6.52 15.38
CA VAL A 97 9.83 -7.27 16.18
C VAL A 97 8.44 -6.88 15.71
N LEU A 98 7.74 -7.82 15.08
CA LEU A 98 6.36 -7.63 14.63
C LEU A 98 5.40 -7.71 15.83
N ALA A 99 4.25 -7.06 15.69
CA ALA A 99 3.22 -7.07 16.71
C ALA A 99 2.83 -8.51 17.07
N SER A 100 2.96 -8.84 18.35
CA SER A 100 2.64 -10.16 18.88
C SER A 100 1.25 -10.11 19.52
N PRO A 101 0.36 -11.07 19.22
CA PRO A 101 -0.90 -11.18 19.96
C PRO A 101 -0.58 -11.41 21.44
N SER A 102 -1.37 -10.82 22.35
CA SER A 102 -1.23 -11.02 23.79
C SER A 102 -1.60 -12.46 24.18
N LEU A 103 -0.69 -13.39 23.89
CA LEU A 103 -0.84 -14.81 24.13
C LEU A 103 -0.37 -15.15 25.55
N ARG A 104 -1.01 -16.17 26.14
CA ARG A 104 -0.61 -16.73 27.44
C ARG A 104 0.84 -17.23 27.46
N VAL A 105 1.38 -17.61 26.30
CA VAL A 105 2.79 -17.92 26.10
C VAL A 105 3.41 -16.78 25.28
N PRO A 106 4.40 -16.05 25.82
CA PRO A 106 5.05 -14.97 25.09
C PRO A 106 5.78 -15.48 23.83
N VAL A 107 5.46 -14.88 22.68
CA VAL A 107 6.08 -15.16 21.39
C VAL A 107 6.62 -13.85 20.81
N ALA A 108 7.84 -13.90 20.26
CA ALA A 108 8.39 -12.83 19.45
C ALA A 108 8.45 -13.31 17.99
N THR A 109 7.99 -12.46 17.09
CA THR A 109 8.06 -12.70 15.65
C THR A 109 8.98 -11.66 15.03
N THR A 110 9.94 -12.11 14.24
CA THR A 110 10.88 -11.26 13.51
C THR A 110 10.80 -11.56 12.02
N CYS A 111 11.07 -10.58 11.17
CA CYS A 111 11.28 -10.81 9.74
C CYS A 111 12.73 -10.55 9.34
N ALA A 112 13.24 -11.36 8.41
CA ALA A 112 14.52 -11.13 7.75
C ALA A 112 14.27 -11.00 6.24
N LEU A 113 14.80 -9.93 5.65
CA LEU A 113 14.70 -9.68 4.22
C LEU A 113 15.64 -10.63 3.45
N MET A 114 15.07 -11.49 2.58
CA MET A 114 15.84 -12.43 1.78
C MET A 114 16.11 -11.90 0.37
N ALA A 115 15.10 -11.29 -0.24
CA ALA A 115 15.21 -10.68 -1.56
C ALA A 115 14.21 -9.53 -1.69
N VAL A 116 14.55 -8.59 -2.57
CA VAL A 116 13.67 -7.49 -2.97
C VAL A 116 13.46 -7.59 -4.47
N ASN A 117 12.21 -7.45 -4.89
CA ASN A 117 11.86 -7.23 -6.28
C ASN A 117 11.38 -5.78 -6.40
N TYR A 118 12.02 -5.06 -7.30
CA TYR A 118 11.65 -3.69 -7.61
C TYR A 118 10.47 -3.66 -8.56
N SER A 119 9.77 -2.51 -8.61
CA SER A 119 8.74 -2.27 -9.62
C SER A 119 9.26 -2.52 -11.03
N GLU A 120 10.55 -2.26 -11.26
CA GLU A 120 11.18 -2.36 -12.57
C GLU A 120 12.59 -2.93 -12.52
N ASP A 121 12.85 -3.80 -13.49
CA ASP A 121 14.18 -4.22 -13.91
C ASP A 121 15.01 -2.97 -14.28
N GLU A 122 16.27 -2.91 -13.84
CA GLU A 122 17.22 -1.83 -14.16
C GLU A 122 17.34 -1.58 -15.67
N THR A 123 17.18 -2.62 -16.48
CA THR A 123 17.27 -2.54 -17.94
C THR A 123 16.03 -1.92 -18.62
N LYS A 124 14.93 -1.75 -17.89
CA LYS A 124 13.65 -1.24 -18.40
C LYS A 124 13.35 0.19 -17.96
N ARG A 125 14.32 0.94 -17.48
CA ARG A 125 14.07 2.22 -16.79
C ARG A 125 14.25 3.43 -17.71
N PRO A 126 13.18 4.20 -17.98
CA PRO A 126 13.29 5.40 -18.80
C PRO A 126 13.99 6.55 -18.05
N TYR A 127 14.26 7.64 -18.77
CA TYR A 127 14.71 8.89 -18.15
C TYR A 127 13.71 9.36 -17.09
N GLY A 128 14.25 9.81 -15.95
CA GLY A 128 13.45 10.18 -14.78
C GLY A 128 12.70 11.49 -14.95
N THR A 129 13.34 12.46 -15.60
CA THR A 129 12.77 13.80 -15.80
C THR A 129 13.12 14.29 -17.20
N THR A 130 12.10 14.78 -17.92
CA THR A 130 12.23 15.24 -19.30
C THR A 130 11.44 16.52 -19.51
N SER A 131 12.11 17.57 -19.99
CA SER A 131 11.48 18.82 -20.44
C SER A 131 11.60 18.93 -21.97
N LEU A 132 10.50 19.28 -22.64
CA LEU A 132 10.46 19.41 -24.10
C LEU A 132 10.62 20.85 -24.61
N GLN A 133 10.72 21.83 -23.72
CA GLN A 133 10.88 23.22 -24.10
C GLN A 133 12.28 23.51 -24.64
N ALA A 134 12.36 24.13 -25.81
CA ALA A 134 13.63 24.56 -26.37
C ALA A 134 14.26 25.72 -25.58
N GLY A 135 15.57 25.65 -25.37
CA GLY A 135 16.40 26.74 -24.84
C GLY A 135 16.32 26.97 -23.33
N ILE A 136 15.49 26.22 -22.60
CA ILE A 136 15.40 26.32 -21.14
C ILE A 136 15.96 25.04 -20.52
N ALA A 137 17.10 25.19 -19.84
CA ALA A 137 17.68 24.12 -19.04
C ALA A 137 16.84 23.89 -17.78
N LEU A 138 16.73 22.63 -17.37
CA LEU A 138 16.12 22.28 -16.09
C LEU A 138 16.94 22.90 -14.93
N PRO A 139 16.29 23.47 -13.90
CA PRO A 139 16.97 23.98 -12.70
C PRO A 139 18.04 23.04 -12.13
N GLY A 140 19.18 23.58 -11.69
CA GLY A 140 20.31 22.78 -11.18
C GLY A 140 19.97 21.89 -9.96
N ALA A 141 18.85 22.14 -9.28
CA ALA A 141 18.34 21.32 -8.18
C ALA A 141 17.91 19.89 -8.59
N TYR A 142 17.82 19.60 -9.90
CA TYR A 142 17.50 18.27 -10.43
C TYR A 142 18.71 17.38 -10.65
N THR A 143 19.92 17.81 -10.26
CA THR A 143 21.06 16.90 -10.22
C THR A 143 20.72 15.77 -9.23
N PRO A 144 20.73 14.49 -9.66
CA PRO A 144 20.40 13.38 -8.77
C PRO A 144 21.40 13.37 -7.61
N SER A 145 20.98 13.92 -6.47
CA SER A 145 21.80 13.97 -5.25
C SER A 145 21.81 12.64 -4.50
N SER A 146 21.08 11.64 -5.01
CA SER A 146 21.09 10.27 -4.52
C SER A 146 21.29 9.31 -5.68
N ALA A 147 22.02 8.22 -5.43
CA ALA A 147 22.29 7.15 -6.40
C ALA A 147 21.02 6.45 -6.96
N ASN A 148 19.83 6.83 -6.50
CA ASN A 148 18.55 6.16 -6.76
C ASN A 148 17.52 7.04 -7.50
N VAL A 149 17.91 8.23 -7.97
CA VAL A 149 17.08 9.09 -8.83
C VAL A 149 17.67 9.07 -10.24
N HIS A 150 16.90 8.59 -11.22
CA HIS A 150 17.38 8.38 -12.58
C HIS A 150 17.66 9.68 -13.34
N ALA A 151 18.54 9.59 -14.32
CA ALA A 151 19.09 10.73 -15.05
C ALA A 151 18.00 11.57 -15.73
N VAL A 152 18.24 12.87 -15.74
CA VAL A 152 17.53 13.83 -16.59
C VAL A 152 17.83 13.51 -18.05
N TYR A 153 16.82 13.60 -18.93
CA TYR A 153 17.05 13.44 -20.37
C TYR A 153 18.11 14.44 -20.86
N PRO A 154 19.25 13.98 -21.42
CA PRO A 154 20.35 14.87 -21.82
C PRO A 154 19.98 15.91 -22.87
N GLY A 155 18.93 15.65 -23.66
CA GLY A 155 18.42 16.58 -24.67
C GLY A 155 17.39 17.58 -24.16
N SER A 156 17.11 17.63 -22.84
CA SER A 156 16.22 18.63 -22.26
C SER A 156 16.76 20.04 -22.53
N GLY A 157 15.94 20.93 -23.09
CA GLY A 157 16.37 22.28 -23.43
C GLY A 157 17.08 22.45 -24.78
N GLN A 158 17.21 21.39 -25.60
CA GLN A 158 17.81 21.51 -26.94
C GLN A 158 16.98 22.36 -27.89
N SER A 159 17.64 22.99 -28.87
CA SER A 159 16.97 23.82 -29.88
C SER A 159 16.10 23.02 -30.86
N ASP A 160 16.44 21.75 -31.10
CA ASP A 160 15.60 20.84 -31.88
C ASP A 160 14.48 20.24 -31.01
N ILE A 161 13.30 20.87 -31.08
CA ILE A 161 12.08 20.44 -30.38
C ILE A 161 11.57 19.06 -30.78
N ARG A 162 12.11 18.42 -31.84
CA ARG A 162 11.72 17.08 -32.28
C ARG A 162 12.70 15.99 -31.83
N ALA A 163 13.88 16.35 -31.36
CA ALA A 163 14.94 15.39 -31.00
C ALA A 163 14.47 14.34 -29.97
N TRP A 164 13.61 14.75 -29.03
CA TRP A 164 13.05 13.87 -28.00
C TRP A 164 12.27 12.68 -28.58
N ARG A 165 11.64 12.83 -29.76
CA ARG A 165 10.87 11.76 -30.40
C ARG A 165 11.73 10.61 -30.88
N ASN A 166 12.99 10.85 -31.21
CA ASN A 166 13.91 9.81 -31.65
C ASN A 166 14.28 8.84 -30.53
N VAL A 167 14.10 9.26 -29.28
CA VAL A 167 14.37 8.46 -28.09
C VAL A 167 13.10 8.12 -27.30
N ALA A 168 11.93 8.55 -27.78
CA ALA A 168 10.65 8.26 -27.16
C ALA A 168 10.21 6.83 -27.47
N SER A 169 9.68 6.13 -26.48
CA SER A 169 9.19 4.76 -26.60
C SER A 169 7.83 4.59 -25.93
N LEU A 170 6.99 3.73 -26.52
CA LEU A 170 5.73 3.29 -25.92
C LEU A 170 5.96 2.30 -24.78
N THR A 171 7.12 1.64 -24.78
CA THR A 171 7.55 0.70 -23.74
C THR A 171 8.65 1.31 -22.90
N ARG A 172 8.72 0.91 -21.64
CA ARG A 172 9.77 1.35 -20.73
C ARG A 172 11.07 0.62 -21.06
N SER A 173 12.12 1.38 -21.37
CA SER A 173 13.46 0.89 -21.70
C SER A 173 14.53 1.86 -21.19
N ILE A 174 15.72 1.33 -20.92
CA ILE A 174 16.89 2.16 -20.60
C ILE A 174 17.14 3.21 -21.69
N ASP A 175 17.56 4.41 -21.28
CA ASP A 175 17.90 5.53 -22.16
C ASP A 175 16.80 5.97 -23.13
N THR A 176 15.54 5.74 -22.75
CA THR A 176 14.38 6.21 -23.53
C THR A 176 13.51 7.17 -22.73
N ILE A 177 12.81 8.05 -23.44
CA ILE A 177 11.70 8.81 -22.88
C ILE A 177 10.47 7.92 -22.96
N TRP A 178 9.81 7.66 -21.85
CA TRP A 178 8.58 6.89 -21.89
C TRP A 178 7.40 7.80 -22.22
N SER A 179 6.64 7.46 -23.27
CA SER A 179 5.43 8.19 -23.68
C SER A 179 4.34 7.16 -23.97
N PRO A 180 3.60 6.71 -22.94
CA PRO A 180 2.58 5.68 -23.10
C PRO A 180 1.36 6.17 -23.89
N ASN A 181 0.63 5.22 -24.49
CA ASN A 181 -0.69 5.49 -25.06
C ASN A 181 -1.71 5.76 -23.93
N LEU A 182 -2.86 6.34 -24.27
CA LEU A 182 -3.94 6.53 -23.30
C LEU A 182 -4.68 5.20 -23.05
N PRO A 183 -5.15 4.93 -21.82
CA PRO A 183 -6.01 3.79 -21.53
C PRO A 183 -7.43 4.02 -22.08
N VAL A 184 -8.23 2.97 -22.22
CA VAL A 184 -9.69 3.10 -22.37
C VAL A 184 -10.28 3.59 -21.04
N HIS A 185 -11.24 4.52 -21.11
CA HIS A 185 -11.97 4.99 -19.92
C HIS A 185 -13.48 4.77 -20.07
N ALA A 186 -14.19 4.86 -18.95
CA ALA A 186 -15.64 4.83 -18.97
C ALA A 186 -16.22 6.15 -19.48
N LEU A 187 -17.05 6.06 -20.51
CA LEU A 187 -17.71 7.21 -21.15
C LEU A 187 -18.88 7.77 -20.34
N SER A 188 -19.30 7.07 -19.28
CA SER A 188 -20.37 7.52 -18.39
C SER A 188 -19.95 8.82 -17.68
N PRO A 189 -20.71 9.91 -17.83
CA PRO A 189 -20.50 11.11 -17.04
C PRO A 189 -20.67 10.81 -15.55
N ARG A 190 -19.86 11.46 -14.72
CA ARG A 190 -19.91 11.38 -13.26
C ARG A 190 -20.24 12.74 -12.68
N SER A 191 -20.96 12.71 -11.56
CA SER A 191 -21.21 13.90 -10.77
C SER A 191 -19.90 14.41 -10.17
N ALA A 192 -19.69 15.72 -10.20
CA ALA A 192 -18.62 16.37 -9.44
C ALA A 192 -18.88 16.36 -7.91
N THR A 193 -20.06 15.93 -7.47
CA THR A 193 -20.36 15.68 -6.06
C THR A 193 -19.99 14.25 -5.68
N ALA A 194 -19.17 14.09 -4.66
CA ALA A 194 -18.81 12.79 -4.09
C ALA A 194 -20.01 12.06 -3.47
N TYR A 195 -19.93 10.74 -3.44
CA TYR A 195 -20.87 9.85 -2.75
C TYR A 195 -20.46 9.72 -1.28
N ASN A 196 -21.43 9.57 -0.39
CA ASN A 196 -21.16 9.31 1.03
C ASN A 196 -21.12 7.81 1.28
N MET A 197 -20.33 7.38 2.26
CA MET A 197 -20.52 6.06 2.86
C MET A 197 -21.81 6.06 3.70
N ALA A 198 -22.53 4.93 3.68
CA ALA A 198 -23.74 4.75 4.47
C ALA A 198 -23.49 4.83 5.98
N GLU A 199 -24.55 5.08 6.75
CA GLU A 199 -24.51 5.08 8.20
C GLU A 199 -23.96 3.75 8.75
N GLY A 200 -23.06 3.82 9.73
CA GLY A 200 -22.33 2.68 10.29
C GLY A 200 -20.93 2.46 9.72
N PHE A 201 -20.54 3.23 8.69
CA PHE A 201 -19.16 3.32 8.20
C PHE A 201 -18.53 4.67 8.57
N ASP A 202 -17.20 4.74 8.52
CA ASP A 202 -16.47 5.99 8.75
C ASP A 202 -16.83 7.05 7.71
N ALA A 203 -16.84 8.31 8.13
CA ALA A 203 -17.15 9.43 7.26
C ALA A 203 -16.12 9.54 6.13
N CYS A 204 -16.57 9.28 4.90
CA CYS A 204 -15.70 9.23 3.72
C CYS A 204 -16.50 9.69 2.50
N LYS A 205 -15.88 10.56 1.69
CA LYS A 205 -16.40 11.02 0.40
C LYS A 205 -15.75 10.20 -0.71
N VAL A 206 -16.55 9.55 -1.54
CA VAL A 206 -16.07 8.62 -2.57
C VAL A 206 -16.33 9.18 -3.97
N TYR A 207 -15.31 9.12 -4.82
CA TYR A 207 -15.43 9.33 -6.26
C TYR A 207 -15.19 8.02 -7.01
N PHE A 208 -15.93 7.81 -8.10
CA PHE A 208 -15.85 6.59 -8.91
C PHE A 208 -15.24 6.86 -10.29
N PRO A 209 -14.49 5.91 -10.87
CA PRO A 209 -13.90 6.05 -12.20
C PRO A 209 -14.93 6.42 -13.28
N GLY A 210 -14.58 7.30 -14.20
CA GLY A 210 -15.46 7.81 -15.25
C GLY A 210 -15.06 9.17 -15.79
N THR A 211 -15.99 9.82 -16.48
CA THR A 211 -15.77 11.13 -17.12
C THR A 211 -16.34 12.27 -16.28
N TYR A 212 -15.53 13.26 -15.94
CA TYR A 212 -15.89 14.43 -15.15
C TYR A 212 -15.76 15.68 -16.01
N VAL A 213 -16.91 16.29 -16.32
CA VAL A 213 -17.00 17.51 -17.14
C VAL A 213 -17.03 18.76 -16.26
N ASP A 214 -17.63 18.65 -15.08
CA ASP A 214 -17.72 19.72 -14.11
C ASP A 214 -16.46 19.78 -13.22
N PRO A 215 -16.07 20.97 -12.75
CA PRO A 215 -14.92 21.11 -11.86
C PRO A 215 -15.21 20.45 -10.50
N ILE A 216 -14.18 19.83 -9.92
CA ILE A 216 -14.22 19.26 -8.58
C ILE A 216 -13.39 20.14 -7.65
N VAL A 217 -13.98 20.52 -6.52
CA VAL A 217 -13.26 21.20 -5.43
C VAL A 217 -13.36 20.37 -4.18
N ILE A 218 -12.23 19.90 -3.68
CA ILE A 218 -12.10 19.15 -2.45
C ILE A 218 -11.49 20.08 -1.41
N SER A 219 -12.26 20.32 -0.35
CA SER A 219 -11.89 21.17 0.79
C SER A 219 -12.46 20.56 2.07
N GLY A 220 -11.96 21.01 3.22
CA GLY A 220 -12.39 20.53 4.53
C GLY A 220 -11.74 19.22 4.97
N SER A 221 -12.05 18.83 6.21
CA SER A 221 -11.41 17.71 6.89
C SER A 221 -12.04 16.34 6.63
N THR A 222 -13.16 16.27 5.90
CA THR A 222 -13.76 14.97 5.56
C THR A 222 -12.85 14.23 4.57
N PRO A 223 -12.35 13.05 4.91
CA PRO A 223 -11.48 12.29 4.03
C PRO A 223 -12.15 11.96 2.70
N VAL A 224 -11.37 11.97 1.62
CA VAL A 224 -11.82 11.67 0.26
C VAL A 224 -11.06 10.47 -0.30
N TYR A 225 -11.79 9.57 -0.93
CA TYR A 225 -11.25 8.41 -1.62
C TYR A 225 -11.71 8.37 -3.08
N PHE A 226 -10.75 8.32 -4.01
CA PHE A 226 -11.04 7.99 -5.41
C PHE A 226 -10.81 6.49 -5.57
N ALA A 227 -11.87 5.72 -5.84
CA ALA A 227 -11.74 4.28 -6.03
C ALA A 227 -10.83 3.93 -7.23
N SER A 228 -10.23 2.74 -7.24
CA SER A 228 -9.29 2.34 -8.30
C SER A 228 -9.92 2.38 -9.70
N GLY A 229 -9.30 3.10 -10.64
CA GLY A 229 -9.70 3.07 -12.05
C GLY A 229 -9.16 4.24 -12.87
N ILE A 230 -9.76 4.45 -14.04
CA ILE A 230 -9.40 5.55 -14.94
C ILE A 230 -10.39 6.70 -14.79
N TYR A 231 -9.86 7.88 -14.52
CA TYR A 231 -10.63 9.12 -14.40
C TYR A 231 -10.26 10.04 -15.55
N TYR A 232 -11.23 10.48 -16.32
CA TYR A 232 -11.04 11.47 -17.37
C TYR A 232 -11.67 12.79 -16.92
N PHE A 233 -10.87 13.85 -16.86
CA PHE A 233 -11.30 15.18 -16.44
C PHE A 233 -11.21 16.15 -17.62
N GLU A 234 -12.32 16.83 -17.91
CA GLU A 234 -12.37 17.94 -18.88
C GLU A 234 -12.21 19.31 -18.19
N ASN A 235 -12.28 19.33 -16.85
CA ASN A 235 -12.17 20.53 -16.02
C ASN A 235 -11.32 20.24 -14.77
N SER A 236 -11.01 21.29 -14.02
CA SER A 236 -10.08 21.23 -12.90
C SER A 236 -10.56 20.36 -11.74
N ILE A 237 -9.63 19.62 -11.14
CA ILE A 237 -9.73 19.07 -9.79
C ILE A 237 -8.83 19.89 -8.87
N THR A 238 -9.45 20.62 -7.95
CA THR A 238 -8.76 21.48 -6.99
C THR A 238 -8.81 20.84 -5.61
N ILE A 239 -7.66 20.62 -5.00
CA ILE A 239 -7.49 20.16 -3.63
C ILE A 239 -6.97 21.32 -2.82
N THR A 240 -7.72 21.71 -1.78
CA THR A 240 -7.40 22.88 -0.97
C THR A 240 -7.59 22.63 0.51
N ASP A 241 -7.02 23.55 1.29
CA ASP A 241 -7.24 23.71 2.73
C ASP A 241 -6.66 22.57 3.57
N ASN A 242 -7.49 21.71 4.16
CA ASN A 242 -7.06 20.56 4.96
C ASN A 242 -7.61 19.24 4.43
N ALA A 243 -7.78 19.17 3.11
CA ALA A 243 -8.22 17.99 2.41
C ALA A 243 -7.24 16.82 2.58
N ASN A 244 -7.78 15.65 2.89
CA ASN A 244 -7.06 14.38 2.88
C ASN A 244 -7.63 13.48 1.78
N VAL A 245 -6.84 13.24 0.72
CA VAL A 245 -7.26 12.57 -0.50
C VAL A 245 -6.34 11.38 -0.78
N VAL A 246 -6.93 10.20 -0.90
CA VAL A 246 -6.25 8.99 -1.38
C VAL A 246 -6.85 8.57 -2.71
N VAL A 247 -5.99 8.31 -3.69
CA VAL A 247 -6.38 8.02 -5.07
C VAL A 247 -5.96 6.60 -5.47
N GLY A 248 -6.96 5.74 -5.64
CA GLY A 248 -6.84 4.32 -5.93
C GLY A 248 -6.56 3.48 -4.69
N GLY A 249 -6.84 2.18 -4.76
CA GLY A 249 -6.43 1.21 -3.75
C GLY A 249 -4.95 0.84 -3.90
N GLY A 250 -4.25 0.61 -2.79
CA GLY A 250 -2.83 0.23 -2.80
C GLY A 250 -2.14 0.36 -1.46
N GLY A 251 -0.85 0.71 -1.47
CA GLY A 251 0.02 0.71 -0.29
C GLY A 251 -0.35 1.75 0.79
N VAL A 252 -1.08 2.79 0.43
CA VAL A 252 -1.71 3.72 1.38
C VAL A 252 -3.22 3.50 1.37
N GLU A 253 -3.76 3.12 2.52
CA GLU A 253 -5.19 2.91 2.69
C GLU A 253 -5.93 4.26 2.70
N GLY A 254 -7.06 4.33 1.99
CA GLY A 254 -7.95 5.48 2.01
C GLY A 254 -8.89 5.48 3.22
N CYS A 255 -9.86 6.38 3.25
CA CYS A 255 -10.94 6.35 4.23
C CYS A 255 -11.96 5.22 4.01
N THR A 256 -11.84 4.51 2.89
CA THR A 256 -12.59 3.30 2.56
C THR A 256 -11.76 2.47 1.58
N THR A 257 -12.26 1.31 1.21
CA THR A 257 -11.65 0.42 0.20
C THR A 257 -12.50 0.36 -1.05
N ASP A 258 -11.94 -0.11 -2.15
CA ASP A 258 -12.67 -0.34 -3.41
C ASP A 258 -13.93 -1.20 -3.23
N GLN A 259 -13.85 -2.25 -2.41
CA GLN A 259 -14.97 -3.15 -2.15
C GLN A 259 -16.06 -2.43 -1.35
N PHE A 260 -15.69 -1.76 -0.27
CA PHE A 260 -16.67 -1.06 0.57
C PHE A 260 -17.29 0.13 -0.15
N ALA A 261 -16.51 0.88 -0.92
CA ALA A 261 -17.03 1.92 -1.81
C ALA A 261 -18.07 1.35 -2.78
N ALA A 262 -17.80 0.21 -3.42
CA ALA A 262 -18.71 -0.38 -4.40
C ALA A 262 -20.06 -0.83 -3.79
N PHE A 263 -20.04 -1.38 -2.57
CA PHE A 263 -21.24 -1.97 -1.96
C PHE A 263 -21.99 -1.06 -0.98
N TYR A 264 -21.31 -0.11 -0.34
CA TYR A 264 -21.85 0.64 0.80
C TYR A 264 -21.82 2.16 0.62
N ALA A 265 -21.29 2.68 -0.49
CA ALA A 265 -21.50 4.09 -0.80
C ALA A 265 -22.97 4.32 -1.19
N GLU A 266 -23.60 5.31 -0.56
CA GLU A 266 -24.98 5.70 -0.80
C GLU A 266 -25.15 6.13 -2.25
N ASN A 267 -26.15 5.55 -2.93
CA ASN A 267 -26.44 5.83 -4.33
C ASN A 267 -25.23 5.65 -5.26
N ALA A 268 -24.33 4.72 -4.93
CA ALA A 268 -23.22 4.37 -5.81
C ALA A 268 -23.73 4.08 -7.24
N PRO A 269 -22.99 4.49 -8.29
CA PRO A 269 -23.40 4.23 -9.66
C PRO A 269 -23.50 2.73 -9.93
N ALA A 270 -24.56 2.31 -10.64
CA ALA A 270 -24.76 0.92 -11.02
C ALA A 270 -23.56 0.31 -11.77
N THR A 271 -22.90 1.11 -12.61
CA THR A 271 -21.60 0.78 -13.20
C THR A 271 -20.53 1.65 -12.56
N HIS A 272 -19.82 1.12 -11.57
CA HIS A 272 -18.79 1.88 -10.83
C HIS A 272 -17.41 1.86 -11.53
N ASN A 273 -17.14 0.90 -12.42
CA ASN A 273 -15.88 0.77 -13.18
C ASN A 273 -14.61 0.70 -12.30
N ILE A 274 -14.75 0.11 -11.11
CA ILE A 274 -13.62 -0.05 -10.18
C ILE A 274 -12.77 -1.23 -10.66
N THR A 275 -11.45 -1.03 -10.73
CA THR A 275 -10.52 -2.05 -11.22
C THR A 275 -9.78 -2.79 -10.12
N GLY A 276 -9.64 -2.23 -8.92
CA GLY A 276 -8.81 -2.81 -7.85
C GLY A 276 -7.30 -2.67 -8.06
N LEU A 277 -6.89 -1.82 -9.01
CA LEU A 277 -5.51 -1.79 -9.53
C LEU A 277 -4.80 -0.45 -9.28
N GLY A 278 -5.30 0.43 -8.42
CA GLY A 278 -4.86 1.82 -8.32
C GLY A 278 -5.54 2.71 -9.38
N SER A 279 -5.11 3.96 -9.51
CA SER A 279 -5.83 4.96 -10.32
C SER A 279 -4.94 5.79 -11.24
N THR A 280 -5.51 6.19 -12.38
CA THR A 280 -4.89 7.12 -13.33
C THR A 280 -5.85 8.26 -13.62
N PHE A 281 -5.36 9.48 -13.51
CA PHE A 281 -6.05 10.69 -13.92
C PHE A 281 -5.57 11.09 -15.31
N VAL A 282 -6.52 11.25 -16.22
CA VAL A 282 -6.30 11.69 -17.59
C VAL A 282 -6.95 13.06 -17.76
N PHE A 283 -6.17 14.05 -18.18
CA PHE A 283 -6.59 15.43 -18.32
C PHE A 283 -6.72 15.82 -19.80
N GLY A 284 -7.93 16.18 -20.22
CA GLY A 284 -8.23 16.77 -21.53
C GLY A 284 -8.89 18.13 -21.37
N MET A 285 -9.15 18.85 -22.46
CA MET A 285 -9.78 20.19 -22.42
C MET A 285 -9.10 21.14 -21.40
N ALA A 286 -9.84 21.70 -20.44
CA ALA A 286 -9.33 22.55 -19.37
C ALA A 286 -9.01 21.74 -18.09
N GLY A 287 -8.96 20.42 -18.20
CA GLY A 287 -8.63 19.49 -17.13
C GLY A 287 -7.24 19.74 -16.58
N ARG A 288 -7.16 19.89 -15.26
CA ARG A 288 -5.90 20.02 -14.52
C ARG A 288 -6.06 19.59 -13.06
N LEU A 289 -4.95 19.20 -12.45
CA LEU A 289 -4.81 19.00 -11.01
C LEU A 289 -4.21 20.25 -10.38
N VAL A 290 -4.93 20.85 -9.43
CA VAL A 290 -4.46 22.00 -8.66
C VAL A 290 -4.45 21.64 -7.18
N VAL A 291 -3.29 21.72 -6.54
CA VAL A 291 -3.14 21.61 -5.09
C VAL A 291 -2.72 22.97 -4.57
N LYS A 292 -3.53 23.58 -3.70
CA LYS A 292 -3.21 24.91 -3.16
C LYS A 292 -3.62 25.06 -1.72
N ASN A 293 -2.88 25.85 -0.95
CA ASN A 293 -3.27 26.23 0.41
C ASN A 293 -3.60 27.72 0.47
N SER A 294 -4.78 28.11 -0.01
CA SER A 294 -5.17 29.53 -0.04
C SER A 294 -5.69 30.08 1.31
N VAL A 295 -6.03 29.22 2.26
CA VAL A 295 -6.57 29.62 3.57
C VAL A 295 -5.45 29.75 4.60
N PRO A 296 -5.38 30.85 5.37
CA PRO A 296 -4.38 31.03 6.41
C PRO A 296 -4.38 29.91 7.46
N TYR A 297 -3.18 29.43 7.80
CA TYR A 297 -2.99 28.42 8.85
C TYR A 297 -3.47 28.93 10.21
N THR A 298 -4.33 28.17 10.89
CA THR A 298 -4.92 28.60 12.18
C THR A 298 -4.22 28.01 13.41
N GLY A 299 -3.17 27.19 13.22
CA GLY A 299 -2.41 26.58 14.32
C GLY A 299 -2.85 25.17 14.71
N ALA A 300 -3.89 24.61 14.08
CA ALA A 300 -4.35 23.26 14.38
C ALA A 300 -3.56 22.21 13.56
N VAL A 301 -3.21 21.08 14.20
CA VAL A 301 -2.57 19.93 13.51
C VAL A 301 -3.47 19.35 12.40
N THR A 302 -4.78 19.61 12.49
CA THR A 302 -5.79 19.24 11.49
C THR A 302 -5.76 20.11 10.22
N ASP A 303 -4.88 21.12 10.16
CA ASP A 303 -4.70 21.98 8.99
C ASP A 303 -3.55 21.44 8.13
N SER A 304 -3.74 20.27 7.53
CA SER A 304 -2.75 19.67 6.62
C SER A 304 -3.39 19.20 5.32
N ILE A 305 -2.74 19.47 4.19
CA ILE A 305 -3.13 18.89 2.90
C ILE A 305 -2.40 17.57 2.72
N SER A 306 -3.13 16.52 2.38
CA SER A 306 -2.56 15.22 2.00
C SER A 306 -3.20 14.77 0.70
N LEU A 307 -2.37 14.60 -0.34
CA LEU A 307 -2.75 13.97 -1.60
C LEU A 307 -1.80 12.81 -1.87
N VAL A 308 -2.34 11.60 -1.88
CA VAL A 308 -1.58 10.39 -2.15
C VAL A 308 -2.23 9.60 -3.28
N PHE A 309 -1.46 9.37 -4.34
CA PHE A 309 -1.82 8.38 -5.35
C PHE A 309 -1.21 7.04 -4.97
N ASN A 310 -1.99 5.98 -5.12
CA ASN A 310 -1.46 4.63 -5.14
C ASN A 310 -0.99 4.28 -6.57
N GLN A 311 0.14 3.58 -6.66
CA GLN A 311 0.68 3.14 -7.94
C GLN A 311 -0.32 2.22 -8.65
N ARG A 312 -0.49 2.42 -9.96
CA ARG A 312 -1.38 1.60 -10.75
C ARG A 312 -0.68 0.32 -11.25
N TYR A 313 -1.18 -0.85 -10.89
CA TYR A 313 -0.62 -2.15 -11.29
C TYR A 313 -1.57 -2.85 -12.26
N VAL A 314 -1.26 -2.82 -13.56
CA VAL A 314 -2.09 -3.47 -14.57
C VAL A 314 -1.44 -4.76 -15.07
N SER A 315 -2.24 -5.82 -15.18
CA SER A 315 -1.78 -7.08 -15.77
C SER A 315 -1.45 -6.90 -17.25
N ALA A 316 -0.40 -7.58 -17.73
CA ALA A 316 -0.06 -7.63 -19.16
C ALA A 316 -1.19 -8.17 -20.06
N THR A 317 -2.17 -8.87 -19.47
CA THR A 317 -3.34 -9.39 -20.19
C THR A 317 -4.50 -8.39 -20.33
N ASP A 318 -4.51 -7.28 -19.58
CA ASP A 318 -5.55 -6.25 -19.68
C ASP A 318 -5.16 -5.21 -20.72
N THR A 319 -5.35 -5.54 -22.00
CA THR A 319 -4.92 -4.70 -23.12
C THR A 319 -5.60 -3.33 -23.19
N ASN A 320 -6.79 -3.18 -22.59
CA ASN A 320 -7.55 -1.92 -22.61
C ASN A 320 -6.99 -0.90 -21.62
N THR A 321 -6.48 -1.35 -20.47
CA THR A 321 -5.93 -0.45 -19.46
C THR A 321 -4.42 -0.57 -19.29
N LEU A 322 -3.76 -1.53 -19.96
CA LEU A 322 -2.30 -1.71 -19.95
C LEU A 322 -1.51 -0.42 -20.22
N PRO A 323 -1.93 0.50 -21.12
CA PRO A 323 -1.20 1.75 -21.33
C PRO A 323 -1.08 2.63 -20.06
N SER A 324 -1.99 2.46 -19.10
CA SER A 324 -1.95 3.17 -17.80
C SER A 324 -1.16 2.44 -16.71
N ALA A 325 -0.57 1.28 -17.00
CA ALA A 325 0.27 0.56 -16.05
C ALA A 325 1.38 1.48 -15.53
N THR A 326 1.49 1.65 -14.21
CA THR A 326 2.47 2.52 -13.54
C THR A 326 2.35 4.03 -13.83
N VAL A 327 1.29 4.48 -14.51
CA VAL A 327 1.03 5.90 -14.76
C VAL A 327 -0.08 6.42 -13.83
N ASN A 328 0.16 7.51 -13.11
CA ASN A 328 -0.86 8.13 -12.26
C ASN A 328 -1.50 9.36 -12.90
N ILE A 329 -0.76 10.11 -13.71
CA ILE A 329 -1.26 11.34 -14.34
C ILE A 329 -0.85 11.36 -15.81
N MET A 330 -1.80 11.66 -16.69
CA MET A 330 -1.57 11.81 -18.14
C MET A 330 -2.35 12.99 -18.70
N SER A 331 -1.87 13.60 -19.79
CA SER A 331 -2.67 14.51 -20.61
C SER A 331 -3.07 13.89 -21.95
N VAL A 332 -4.23 14.29 -22.48
CA VAL A 332 -4.64 13.97 -23.84
C VAL A 332 -3.95 14.92 -24.79
N ASN A 333 -3.03 14.43 -25.61
CA ASN A 333 -2.18 15.25 -26.48
C ASN A 333 -2.78 15.48 -27.87
N GLY A 334 -2.32 16.55 -28.51
CA GLY A 334 -2.66 16.92 -29.89
C GLY A 334 -3.50 18.19 -29.98
N GLU A 335 -4.04 18.46 -31.16
CA GLU A 335 -4.88 19.61 -31.41
C GLU A 335 -6.19 19.20 -32.10
N LEU A 336 -7.31 19.79 -31.65
CA LEU A 336 -8.60 19.74 -32.33
C LEU A 336 -8.96 21.13 -32.86
N PRO A 337 -8.98 21.33 -34.20
CA PRO A 337 -9.18 22.65 -34.80
C PRO A 337 -10.47 23.38 -34.38
N ASN A 338 -11.51 22.66 -33.99
CA ASN A 338 -12.82 23.23 -33.64
C ASN A 338 -13.39 22.63 -32.36
N SER A 339 -12.58 21.95 -31.53
CA SER A 339 -13.02 21.19 -30.34
C SER A 339 -14.09 20.12 -30.58
N ASP A 340 -14.44 19.85 -31.84
CA ASP A 340 -15.40 18.84 -32.25
C ASP A 340 -14.68 17.51 -32.46
N LEU A 341 -15.19 16.46 -31.81
CA LEU A 341 -14.72 15.09 -31.94
C LEU A 341 -14.97 14.51 -33.35
N SER A 342 -15.77 15.18 -34.19
CA SER A 342 -15.94 14.82 -35.61
C SER A 342 -14.73 15.21 -36.47
N SER A 343 -13.89 16.14 -36.00
CA SER A 343 -12.70 16.57 -36.71
C SER A 343 -11.53 15.60 -36.51
N SER A 344 -10.67 15.49 -37.53
CA SER A 344 -9.43 14.74 -37.41
C SER A 344 -8.48 15.44 -36.45
N ILE A 345 -8.14 14.77 -35.35
CA ILE A 345 -7.07 15.18 -34.44
C ILE A 345 -5.74 15.27 -35.20
N ARG A 346 -4.90 16.24 -34.82
CA ARG A 346 -3.58 16.46 -35.41
C ARG A 346 -2.52 16.55 -34.33
N ASP A 347 -1.26 16.35 -34.73
CA ASP A 347 -0.13 16.65 -33.85
C ASP A 347 -0.15 18.14 -33.47
N LEU A 348 0.23 18.44 -32.23
CA LEU A 348 0.44 19.80 -31.78
C LEU A 348 1.84 20.24 -32.21
N ASP A 349 1.91 21.11 -33.22
CA ASP A 349 3.17 21.58 -33.82
C ASP A 349 3.23 23.11 -33.78
N GLN A 350 3.91 23.64 -32.77
CA GLN A 350 4.23 25.05 -32.64
C GLN A 350 5.68 25.25 -33.08
N SER A 351 5.86 25.76 -34.31
CA SER A 351 7.19 25.90 -34.93
C SER A 351 8.21 26.55 -34.01
N GLY A 352 9.33 25.84 -33.76
CA GLY A 352 10.43 26.30 -32.91
C GLY A 352 10.13 26.35 -31.40
N VAL A 353 8.93 25.95 -30.97
CA VAL A 353 8.47 26.06 -29.58
C VAL A 353 8.13 24.69 -28.99
N LEU A 354 7.33 23.88 -29.68
CA LEU A 354 6.82 22.62 -29.16
C LEU A 354 6.38 21.69 -30.30
N TYR A 355 6.71 20.40 -30.17
CA TYR A 355 6.12 19.35 -31.00
C TYR A 355 5.68 18.19 -30.12
N VAL A 356 4.38 17.89 -30.11
CA VAL A 356 3.78 16.78 -29.36
C VAL A 356 2.77 16.05 -30.23
N PRO A 357 3.01 14.76 -30.54
CA PRO A 357 2.07 13.99 -31.32
C PRO A 357 0.74 13.77 -30.63
N TYR A 358 -0.31 13.62 -31.41
CA TYR A 358 -1.63 13.37 -30.86
C TYR A 358 -1.67 12.03 -30.10
N SER A 359 -2.48 11.99 -29.05
CA SER A 359 -2.62 10.78 -28.26
C SER A 359 -3.33 9.66 -29.02
N LEU A 360 -2.87 8.45 -28.80
CA LEU A 360 -3.52 7.22 -29.26
C LEU A 360 -4.18 6.51 -28.07
N ALA A 361 -5.25 5.77 -28.34
CA ALA A 361 -5.94 4.93 -27.37
C ALA A 361 -6.35 3.59 -28.03
N PRO A 362 -6.51 2.49 -27.25
CA PRO A 362 -6.95 1.21 -27.78
C PRO A 362 -8.29 1.31 -28.50
N THR A 363 -8.37 0.77 -29.71
CA THR A 363 -9.63 0.59 -30.48
C THR A 363 -10.03 -0.89 -30.57
N GLY A 364 -9.20 -1.76 -30.01
CA GLY A 364 -9.34 -3.21 -29.97
C GLY A 364 -8.20 -3.79 -29.13
N ALA A 365 -8.11 -5.11 -29.03
CA ALA A 365 -7.13 -5.76 -28.15
C ALA A 365 -5.66 -5.47 -28.51
N THR A 366 -5.36 -5.17 -29.78
CA THR A 366 -3.98 -4.94 -30.26
C THR A 366 -3.86 -3.72 -31.17
N THR A 367 -4.96 -2.98 -31.40
CA THR A 367 -5.00 -1.84 -32.31
C THR A 367 -5.17 -0.54 -31.54
N PHE A 368 -4.43 0.48 -31.96
CA PHE A 368 -4.51 1.83 -31.41
C PHE A 368 -4.99 2.78 -32.51
N GLY A 369 -5.90 3.67 -32.13
CA GLY A 369 -6.38 4.73 -33.00
C GLY A 369 -6.31 6.08 -32.29
N ALA A 370 -6.71 7.14 -33.01
CA ALA A 370 -6.83 8.48 -32.44
C ALA A 370 -7.64 8.45 -31.14
N ALA A 371 -7.15 9.14 -30.10
CA ALA A 371 -7.80 9.17 -28.79
C ALA A 371 -9.26 9.67 -28.83
N THR A 372 -9.60 10.49 -29.82
CA THR A 372 -10.98 10.98 -30.06
C THR A 372 -11.99 9.86 -30.36
N LEU A 373 -11.54 8.71 -30.88
CA LEU A 373 -12.40 7.53 -31.06
C LEU A 373 -12.89 6.98 -29.71
N ASN A 374 -12.08 7.17 -28.67
CA ASN A 374 -12.42 6.86 -27.27
C ASN A 374 -12.97 8.09 -26.53
N LYS A 375 -13.42 9.13 -27.24
CA LYS A 375 -14.02 10.36 -26.70
C LYS A 375 -13.10 11.23 -25.82
N TYR A 376 -11.81 10.96 -25.82
CA TYR A 376 -10.84 11.92 -25.29
C TYR A 376 -10.77 13.17 -26.16
N ARG A 377 -10.67 14.33 -25.52
CA ARG A 377 -10.41 15.61 -26.17
C ARG A 377 -9.04 16.13 -25.73
N PRO A 378 -8.19 16.63 -26.65
CA PRO A 378 -6.90 17.16 -26.27
C PRO A 378 -6.98 18.28 -25.24
N SER A 379 -5.93 18.40 -24.42
CA SER A 379 -5.82 19.53 -23.50
C SER A 379 -5.70 20.84 -24.28
N THR A 380 -6.42 21.84 -23.80
CA THR A 380 -6.34 23.23 -24.24
C THR A 380 -5.26 24.00 -23.45
N LEU A 381 -4.71 23.39 -22.39
CA LEU A 381 -3.69 23.97 -21.52
C LEU A 381 -2.29 23.79 -22.13
N VAL A 382 -2.11 24.38 -23.33
CA VAL A 382 -0.83 24.43 -24.03
C VAL A 382 -0.12 25.72 -23.62
N PRO A 383 1.07 25.70 -23.03
CA PRO A 383 1.74 26.92 -22.57
C PRO A 383 1.92 27.98 -23.68
N ALA A 384 1.27 29.12 -23.57
CA ALA A 384 1.53 30.29 -24.41
C ALA A 384 2.37 31.30 -23.61
N VAL A 385 3.03 32.22 -24.31
CA VAL A 385 3.68 33.37 -23.68
C VAL A 385 2.68 34.53 -23.69
N PRO A 386 2.37 35.18 -22.54
CA PRO A 386 2.83 34.87 -21.17
C PRO A 386 1.85 33.95 -20.41
N ASP A 387 2.43 33.00 -19.65
CA ASP A 387 1.81 32.15 -18.61
C ASP A 387 0.39 31.62 -18.85
N ASN A 388 0.28 30.42 -19.43
CA ASN A 388 -0.94 29.61 -19.29
C ASN A 388 -0.89 28.74 -18.04
N ASP A 389 -2.10 28.36 -17.61
CA ASP A 389 -2.38 27.40 -16.55
C ASP A 389 -1.59 26.08 -16.73
N ALA A 390 -1.07 25.55 -15.63
CA ALA A 390 -0.40 24.25 -15.61
C ALA A 390 -1.43 23.09 -15.56
N ILE A 391 -1.10 21.96 -16.17
CA ILE A 391 -1.91 20.73 -16.07
C ILE A 391 -1.76 20.12 -14.67
N VAL A 392 -0.57 20.23 -14.10
CA VAL A 392 -0.29 19.86 -12.70
C VAL A 392 0.29 21.08 -12.01
N GLU A 393 -0.42 21.58 -11.01
CA GLU A 393 -0.04 22.74 -10.21
C GLU A 393 -0.04 22.38 -8.73
N VAL A 394 1.07 22.63 -8.06
CA VAL A 394 1.17 22.62 -6.59
C VAL A 394 1.60 24.01 -6.15
N ASN A 395 0.71 24.79 -5.56
CA ASN A 395 0.93 26.19 -5.23
C ASN A 395 0.73 26.45 -3.73
N LEU A 396 1.83 26.55 -3.01
CA LEU A 396 1.85 26.65 -1.55
C LEU A 396 2.25 28.05 -1.10
N THR A 397 1.31 28.81 -0.57
CA THR A 397 1.49 30.19 -0.10
C THR A 397 1.33 30.35 1.41
N GLN A 398 0.91 29.30 2.12
CA GLN A 398 0.66 29.31 3.56
C GLN A 398 1.54 28.26 4.29
N PRO A 399 1.80 28.42 5.60
CA PRO A 399 2.63 27.49 6.39
C PRO A 399 1.90 26.20 6.81
N THR A 400 0.92 25.77 6.00
CA THR A 400 0.16 24.54 6.17
C THR A 400 1.02 23.34 5.76
N THR A 401 1.11 22.31 6.60
CA THR A 401 1.82 21.08 6.22
C THR A 401 1.15 20.45 5.01
N THR A 402 1.89 20.24 3.93
CA THR A 402 1.37 19.71 2.67
C THR A 402 2.18 18.52 2.22
N THR A 403 1.51 17.39 2.01
CA THR A 403 2.09 16.18 1.45
C THR A 403 1.43 15.88 0.10
N VAL A 404 2.25 15.79 -0.96
CA VAL A 404 1.83 15.32 -2.28
C VAL A 404 2.73 14.15 -2.66
N SER A 405 2.14 12.97 -2.89
CA SER A 405 2.88 11.77 -3.28
C SER A 405 2.24 11.11 -4.49
N VAL A 406 3.00 11.05 -5.58
CA VAL A 406 2.63 10.44 -6.85
C VAL A 406 3.71 9.43 -7.23
N PRO A 407 3.52 8.13 -6.88
CA PRO A 407 4.53 7.11 -7.13
C PRO A 407 4.59 6.64 -8.59
N GLY A 408 3.52 6.83 -9.36
CA GLY A 408 3.46 6.55 -10.78
C GLY A 408 3.95 7.71 -11.64
N TYR A 409 4.15 7.44 -12.93
CA TYR A 409 4.65 8.41 -13.90
C TYR A 409 3.62 9.52 -14.16
N VAL A 410 4.15 10.70 -14.51
CA VAL A 410 3.39 11.87 -14.96
C VAL A 410 3.76 12.16 -16.41
N ASP A 411 2.82 11.93 -17.33
CA ASP A 411 2.98 12.14 -18.78
C ASP A 411 2.13 13.31 -19.26
N VAL A 412 2.69 14.52 -19.25
CA VAL A 412 2.02 15.77 -19.66
C VAL A 412 2.81 16.56 -20.73
N PRO A 413 3.20 15.93 -21.86
CA PRO A 413 4.23 16.46 -22.76
C PRO A 413 3.84 17.77 -23.47
N GLN A 414 2.54 18.07 -23.62
CA GLN A 414 2.10 19.37 -24.16
C GLN A 414 1.88 20.44 -23.09
N GLY A 415 1.81 20.05 -21.83
CA GLY A 415 1.41 20.88 -20.71
C GLY A 415 2.59 21.36 -19.86
N ARG A 416 2.28 22.29 -18.97
CA ARG A 416 3.20 22.77 -17.92
C ARG A 416 2.99 21.97 -16.64
N PHE A 417 4.09 21.67 -15.97
CA PHE A 417 4.16 21.13 -14.63
C PHE A 417 4.75 22.21 -13.72
N LEU A 418 3.99 22.65 -12.72
CA LEU A 418 4.37 23.76 -11.84
C LEU A 418 4.30 23.31 -10.39
N ILE A 419 5.40 23.53 -9.67
CA ILE A 419 5.40 23.59 -8.21
C ILE A 419 5.81 25.00 -7.87
N SER A 420 5.10 25.65 -6.95
CA SER A 420 5.38 26.99 -6.45
C SER A 420 5.23 26.95 -4.93
N ILE A 421 6.23 27.45 -4.22
CA ILE A 421 6.31 27.43 -2.76
C ILE A 421 6.77 28.81 -2.32
N GLY A 422 5.97 29.43 -1.45
CA GLY A 422 6.29 30.72 -0.87
C GLY A 422 7.56 30.67 -0.02
N ALA A 423 8.24 31.80 0.08
CA ALA A 423 9.52 31.90 0.75
C ALA A 423 9.45 31.40 2.21
N GLY A 424 10.39 30.53 2.59
CA GLY A 424 10.46 29.94 3.93
C GLY A 424 9.44 28.85 4.25
N LEU A 425 8.58 28.46 3.28
CA LEU A 425 7.54 27.44 3.50
C LEU A 425 7.99 26.02 3.15
N GLY A 426 9.19 25.84 2.60
CA GLY A 426 9.72 24.54 2.17
C GLY A 426 9.70 23.48 3.27
N THR A 427 9.94 23.85 4.54
CA THR A 427 9.90 22.93 5.69
C THR A 427 8.55 22.26 5.93
N ASN A 428 7.46 22.89 5.47
CA ASN A 428 6.10 22.40 5.60
C ASN A 428 5.65 21.56 4.40
N ALA A 429 6.48 21.44 3.36
CA ALA A 429 6.13 20.74 2.13
C ALA A 429 6.92 19.44 1.96
N ALA A 430 6.19 18.36 1.66
CA ALA A 430 6.73 17.07 1.23
C ALA A 430 6.12 16.69 -0.12
N ILE A 431 6.88 16.83 -1.21
CA ILE A 431 6.40 16.64 -2.58
C ILE A 431 7.25 15.58 -3.27
N ASN A 432 6.62 14.46 -3.62
CA ASN A 432 7.28 13.30 -4.24
C ASN A 432 6.56 12.88 -5.54
N PHE A 433 7.30 12.88 -6.64
CA PHE A 433 6.93 12.33 -7.95
C PHE A 433 7.91 11.23 -8.33
N ASP A 434 7.76 10.07 -7.69
CA ASP A 434 8.71 8.95 -7.74
C ASP A 434 8.62 8.14 -9.05
N GLY A 435 7.59 8.33 -9.86
CA GLY A 435 7.47 7.63 -11.13
C GLY A 435 8.26 8.26 -12.26
N GLY A 436 8.64 9.54 -12.12
CA GLY A 436 9.21 10.39 -13.16
C GLY A 436 8.20 11.35 -13.79
N VAL A 437 8.71 12.35 -14.51
CA VAL A 437 7.89 13.42 -15.12
C VAL A 437 8.36 13.70 -16.54
N LEU A 438 7.42 13.67 -17.49
CA LEU A 438 7.56 14.22 -18.84
C LEU A 438 6.59 15.39 -18.98
N ALA A 439 7.12 16.58 -19.24
CA ALA A 439 6.31 17.77 -19.48
C ALA A 439 6.94 18.64 -20.56
N ARG A 440 6.15 19.57 -21.11
CA ARG A 440 6.75 20.62 -21.95
C ARG A 440 7.70 21.48 -21.13
N THR A 441 7.20 21.99 -20.01
CA THR A 441 7.92 22.90 -19.12
C THR A 441 7.74 22.42 -17.69
N ILE A 442 8.84 22.41 -16.93
CA ILE A 442 8.86 22.03 -15.52
C ILE A 442 9.40 23.23 -14.74
N ASP A 443 8.51 23.86 -13.98
CA ASP A 443 8.84 25.01 -13.16
C ASP A 443 8.83 24.60 -11.70
N VAL A 444 9.99 24.74 -11.04
CA VAL A 444 10.15 24.56 -9.61
C VAL A 444 10.97 25.73 -9.06
N PRO A 445 10.51 26.41 -8.01
CA PRO A 445 11.15 27.61 -7.47
C PRO A 445 12.51 27.29 -6.86
N GLY A 446 13.26 28.35 -6.55
CA GLY A 446 14.53 28.26 -5.82
C GLY A 446 14.39 27.76 -4.37
N ASP A 447 13.21 27.89 -3.75
CA ASP A 447 12.91 27.32 -2.44
C ASP A 447 12.36 25.89 -2.58
N SER A 448 13.20 24.91 -2.26
CA SER A 448 12.82 23.50 -2.35
C SER A 448 12.02 23.04 -1.12
N PRO A 449 11.03 22.15 -1.29
CA PRO A 449 10.43 21.41 -0.17
C PRO A 449 11.49 20.70 0.68
N ALA A 450 11.23 20.54 1.97
CA ALA A 450 12.11 19.79 2.88
C ALA A 450 12.27 18.32 2.46
N LYS A 451 11.22 17.76 1.84
CA LYS A 451 11.30 16.48 1.14
C LYS A 451 10.83 16.71 -0.28
N PHE A 452 11.77 16.79 -1.20
CA PHE A 452 11.47 16.97 -2.61
C PHE A 452 12.11 15.88 -3.44
N LYS A 453 11.31 15.26 -4.30
CA LYS A 453 11.81 14.25 -5.22
C LYS A 453 11.00 14.26 -6.51
N ILE A 454 11.72 14.37 -7.62
CA ILE A 454 11.18 14.19 -8.97
C ILE A 454 12.14 13.27 -9.72
N GLY A 455 11.59 12.20 -10.27
CA GLY A 455 12.35 11.24 -11.07
C GLY A 455 11.90 9.82 -10.79
N VAL A 456 12.32 8.89 -11.65
CA VAL A 456 12.05 7.47 -11.42
C VAL A 456 12.84 7.05 -10.18
N SER A 457 12.13 6.56 -9.17
CA SER A 457 12.70 5.93 -7.98
C SER A 457 12.51 4.43 -8.05
N GLU A 458 13.48 3.71 -7.52
CA GLU A 458 13.30 2.30 -7.20
C GLU A 458 12.31 2.12 -6.05
N VAL A 459 11.04 1.89 -6.38
CA VAL A 459 10.06 1.43 -5.42
C VAL A 459 10.15 -0.09 -5.34
N VAL A 460 10.33 -0.61 -4.14
CA VAL A 460 10.24 -2.06 -3.92
C VAL A 460 8.77 -2.43 -4.04
N THR A 461 8.43 -3.32 -4.96
CA THR A 461 7.05 -3.78 -5.16
C THR A 461 6.79 -5.10 -4.48
N GLN A 462 7.83 -5.85 -4.15
CA GLN A 462 7.68 -7.15 -3.53
C GLN A 462 8.90 -7.51 -2.69
N LEU A 463 8.64 -8.13 -1.54
CA LEU A 463 9.63 -8.62 -0.60
C LEU A 463 9.52 -10.13 -0.50
N VAL A 464 10.64 -10.82 -0.53
CA VAL A 464 10.74 -12.20 -0.05
C VAL A 464 11.28 -12.15 1.37
N LEU A 465 10.44 -12.53 2.32
CA LEU A 465 10.71 -12.43 3.75
C LEU A 465 10.80 -13.80 4.37
N ARG A 466 11.75 -13.98 5.30
CA ARG A 466 11.77 -15.10 6.23
C ARG A 466 11.23 -14.65 7.58
N LEU A 467 10.06 -15.14 7.94
CA LEU A 467 9.44 -14.87 9.23
C LEU A 467 9.83 -15.96 10.22
N LYS A 468 10.34 -15.55 11.38
CA LYS A 468 10.69 -16.46 12.48
C LYS A 468 9.90 -16.08 13.71
N SER A 469 9.02 -16.95 14.16
CA SER A 469 8.31 -16.82 15.43
C SER A 469 8.92 -17.75 16.47
N MET A 470 9.21 -17.26 17.67
CA MET A 470 9.86 -18.03 18.73
C MET A 470 9.27 -17.70 20.09
N THR A 471 9.07 -18.72 20.94
CA THR A 471 8.72 -18.49 22.35
C THR A 471 9.88 -17.79 23.07
N THR A 472 9.64 -16.67 23.73
CA THR A 472 10.72 -15.89 24.37
C THR A 472 11.08 -16.39 25.77
N THR A 473 10.23 -17.21 26.40
CA THR A 473 10.44 -17.68 27.77
C THR A 473 10.09 -19.16 27.96
N GLY A 474 10.77 -19.81 28.90
CA GLY A 474 10.55 -21.21 29.33
C GLY A 474 11.05 -22.27 28.35
N THR A 475 10.89 -23.55 28.74
CA THR A 475 11.39 -24.71 27.99
C THR A 475 10.25 -25.70 27.65
N PRO A 476 10.27 -26.36 26.48
CA PRO A 476 11.22 -26.14 25.38
C PRO A 476 10.95 -24.82 24.64
N VAL A 477 12.00 -24.28 24.02
CA VAL A 477 11.88 -23.18 23.07
C VAL A 477 11.35 -23.76 21.76
N VAL A 478 10.22 -23.23 21.30
CA VAL A 478 9.60 -23.65 20.03
C VAL A 478 9.78 -22.52 19.03
N THR A 479 10.11 -22.88 17.79
CA THR A 479 10.30 -21.95 16.67
C THR A 479 9.43 -22.39 15.50
N SER A 480 8.81 -21.42 14.81
CA SER A 480 8.17 -21.60 13.51
C SER A 480 8.83 -20.67 12.52
N ASP A 481 9.08 -21.18 11.32
CA ASP A 481 9.75 -20.48 10.25
C ASP A 481 8.84 -20.52 9.02
N ALA A 482 8.72 -19.40 8.32
CA ALA A 482 7.96 -19.31 7.07
C ALA A 482 8.67 -18.36 6.12
N VAL A 483 8.76 -18.76 4.85
CA VAL A 483 9.17 -17.86 3.78
C VAL A 483 7.91 -17.41 3.06
N VAL A 484 7.73 -16.10 2.96
CA VAL A 484 6.56 -15.49 2.32
C VAL A 484 6.99 -14.43 1.33
N GLN A 485 6.24 -14.30 0.26
CA GLN A 485 6.42 -13.28 -0.74
C GLN A 485 5.24 -12.32 -0.64
N VAL A 486 5.54 -11.05 -0.34
CA VAL A 486 4.54 -10.03 -0.03
C VAL A 486 4.73 -8.85 -0.97
N ASN A 487 3.66 -8.46 -1.64
CA ASN A 487 3.63 -7.31 -2.52
C ASN A 487 3.36 -6.02 -1.73
N ALA A 488 3.80 -4.89 -2.26
CA ALA A 488 3.60 -3.57 -1.66
C ALA A 488 2.12 -3.19 -1.52
N ASN A 489 1.25 -3.77 -2.35
CA ASN A 489 -0.21 -3.62 -2.29
C ASN A 489 -0.88 -4.58 -1.29
N GLY A 490 -0.12 -5.36 -0.54
CA GLY A 490 -0.64 -6.31 0.44
C GLY A 490 -1.05 -7.68 -0.13
N ALA A 491 -0.89 -7.94 -1.43
CA ALA A 491 -1.13 -9.27 -1.97
C ALA A 491 0.04 -10.23 -1.60
N TYR A 492 -0.29 -11.47 -1.25
CA TYR A 492 0.70 -12.56 -1.21
C TYR A 492 0.88 -13.14 -2.61
N ALA A 493 2.11 -13.54 -2.96
CA ALA A 493 2.45 -14.14 -4.26
C ALA A 493 2.74 -15.64 -4.16
#